data_AF-A0A941WLL6-F1
#
_entry.id   AF-A0A941WLL6-F1
#
_cell.length_a   1.000
_cell.length_b   1.000
_cell.length_c   1.000
_cell.angle_alpha   90.00
_cell.angle_beta   90.00
_cell.angle_gamma   90.00
#
_symmetry.space_group_name_H-M   'P 1'
#
loop_
_entity.id
_entity.type
_entity.pdbx_description
1 polymer ?
#
loop_
_entity_poly.entity_id
_entity_poly.type
_entity_poly.pdbx_seq_one_letter_code
_entity_poly.pdbx_strand_id
1 'polypeptide(L)'
;MNKISLLFILSVLITFSAYAQDDIKITHAPYLQNLGENEVTVVWTANKPSIGWVELAPDDGTHYYQTERPKFFNAKNGIKLTSTVHSVHLTGLKPGTRCRYRVYSQEVLSHVGWRVIYGNVAATSVYGKQP
;
A
#
# COMPACT_ATOMS: atom_id res chain seq x y z
N MET A 1 28.03 11.68 36.63
CA MET A 1 27.64 10.54 35.77
C MET A 1 28.90 10.01 35.08
N ASN A 2 29.18 8.71 35.21
CA ASN A 2 30.48 8.13 34.85
C ASN A 2 30.54 8.00 33.31
N LYS A 3 31.69 8.26 32.67
CA LYS A 3 31.81 8.20 31.19
C LYS A 3 31.33 6.88 30.59
N ILE A 4 31.55 5.77 31.30
CA ILE A 4 31.08 4.42 30.94
C ILE A 4 29.54 4.31 30.99
N SER A 5 28.91 4.91 32.01
CA SER A 5 27.45 4.97 32.12
C SER A 5 26.84 5.82 31.00
N LEU A 6 27.48 6.91 30.60
CA LEU A 6 27.05 7.72 29.45
C LEU A 6 27.13 6.95 28.13
N LEU A 7 28.22 6.20 27.89
CA LEU A 7 28.37 5.37 26.70
C LEU A 7 27.33 4.24 26.63
N PHE A 8 27.00 3.64 27.78
CA PHE A 8 25.99 2.60 27.86
C PHE A 8 24.58 3.14 27.59
N ILE A 9 24.23 4.30 28.15
CA ILE A 9 22.93 4.96 27.87
C ILE A 9 22.83 5.32 26.38
N LEU A 10 23.91 5.82 25.79
CA LEU A 10 23.94 6.17 24.36
C LEU A 10 23.74 4.93 23.47
N SER A 11 24.35 3.78 23.79
CA SER A 11 24.16 2.56 23.00
C SER A 11 22.74 1.99 23.12
N VAL A 12 22.13 2.07 24.30
CA VAL A 12 20.73 1.69 24.51
C VAL A 12 19.77 2.59 23.73
N LEU A 13 20.00 3.90 23.70
CA LEU A 13 19.16 4.85 22.94
C LEU A 13 19.25 4.62 21.42
N ILE A 14 20.45 4.30 20.91
CA ILE A 14 20.65 4.04 19.47
C ILE A 14 19.96 2.73 19.06
N THR A 15 20.14 1.66 19.85
CA THR A 15 19.53 0.35 19.54
C THR A 15 18.01 0.40 19.64
N PHE A 16 17.45 1.08 20.66
CA PHE A 16 16.01 1.22 20.82
C PHE A 16 15.34 1.95 19.64
N SER A 17 16.00 2.98 19.10
CA SER A 17 15.49 3.72 17.92
C SER A 17 15.42 2.86 16.65
N ALA A 18 16.30 1.86 16.50
CA ALA A 18 16.28 0.94 15.37
C ALA A 18 15.09 -0.04 15.44
N TYR A 19 14.71 -0.47 16.64
CA TYR A 19 13.56 -1.36 16.87
C TYR A 19 12.20 -0.64 16.87
N ALA A 20 12.19 0.70 16.92
CA ALA A 20 10.97 1.50 16.96
C ALA A 20 10.36 1.81 15.58
N GLN A 21 10.89 1.26 14.48
CA GLN A 21 10.26 1.45 13.17
C GLN A 21 8.97 0.64 13.07
N ASP A 22 7.84 1.35 12.95
CA ASP A 22 6.55 0.76 12.61
C ASP A 22 6.64 -0.07 11.32
N ASP A 23 5.85 -1.14 11.18
CA ASP A 23 5.62 -1.77 9.88
C ASP A 23 4.75 -0.86 8.97
N ILE A 24 4.82 -1.09 7.65
CA ILE A 24 3.88 -0.48 6.70
C ILE A 24 2.45 -0.92 7.04
N LYS A 25 1.53 0.05 7.12
CA LYS A 25 0.10 -0.16 7.34
C LYS A 25 -0.70 0.83 6.50
N ILE A 26 -1.84 0.36 6.01
CA ILE A 26 -2.88 1.22 5.46
C ILE A 26 -3.58 1.86 6.66
N THR A 27 -3.50 3.18 6.78
CA THR A 27 -4.00 3.92 7.95
C THR A 27 -5.48 4.28 7.82
N HIS A 28 -5.95 4.54 6.61
CA HIS A 28 -7.37 4.77 6.33
C HIS A 28 -7.81 3.88 5.17
N ALA A 29 -8.95 3.21 5.38
CA ALA A 29 -9.57 2.33 4.40
C ALA A 29 -9.88 3.07 3.09
N PRO A 30 -9.92 2.35 1.95
CA PRO A 30 -10.16 2.98 0.66
C PRO A 30 -11.57 3.55 0.56
N TYR A 31 -11.69 4.67 -0.15
CA TYR A 31 -12.95 5.26 -0.57
C TYR A 31 -12.93 5.53 -2.08
N LEU A 32 -14.12 5.62 -2.68
CA LEU A 32 -14.30 5.85 -4.11
C LEU A 32 -14.53 7.33 -4.39
N GLN A 33 -13.91 7.84 -5.46
CA GLN A 33 -14.12 9.17 -6.03
C GLN A 33 -14.34 9.07 -7.53
N ASN A 34 -14.90 10.13 -8.13
CA ASN A 34 -15.10 10.26 -9.57
C ASN A 34 -15.78 9.00 -10.16
N LEU A 35 -16.86 8.53 -9.50
CA LEU A 35 -17.59 7.37 -9.97
C LEU A 35 -18.32 7.73 -11.26
N GLY A 36 -17.80 7.22 -12.38
CA GLY A 36 -18.38 7.34 -13.70
C GLY A 36 -19.04 6.03 -14.14
N GLU A 37 -19.51 6.00 -15.39
CA GLU A 37 -20.15 4.82 -15.97
C GLU A 37 -19.14 3.65 -16.13
N ASN A 38 -17.93 3.98 -16.58
CA ASN A 38 -16.89 3.00 -16.95
C ASN A 38 -15.58 3.22 -16.18
N GLU A 39 -15.59 4.06 -15.15
CA GLU A 39 -14.39 4.47 -14.43
C GLU A 39 -14.67 4.81 -12.97
N VAL A 40 -13.62 4.71 -12.15
CA VAL A 40 -13.65 5.14 -10.76
C VAL A 40 -12.23 5.41 -10.27
N THR A 41 -12.08 6.31 -9.31
CA THR A 41 -10.82 6.52 -8.61
C THR A 41 -10.90 5.93 -7.20
N VAL A 42 -9.94 5.07 -6.85
CA VAL A 42 -9.82 4.50 -5.50
C VAL A 42 -8.73 5.23 -4.74
N VAL A 43 -9.06 5.76 -3.56
CA VAL A 43 -8.16 6.58 -2.75
C VAL A 43 -7.99 5.99 -1.36
N TRP A 44 -6.76 5.90 -0.85
CA TRP A 44 -6.44 5.45 0.51
C TRP A 44 -5.13 6.07 1.00
N THR A 45 -4.81 5.85 2.28
CA THR A 45 -3.57 6.35 2.88
C THR A 45 -2.79 5.27 3.62
N ALA A 46 -1.47 5.44 3.68
CA ALA A 46 -0.54 4.57 4.39
C ALA A 46 0.38 5.37 5.32
N ASN A 47 0.92 4.74 6.35
CA ASN A 47 1.80 5.40 7.33
C ASN A 47 3.22 5.70 6.80
N LYS A 48 3.62 5.10 5.68
CA LYS A 48 4.97 5.27 5.11
C LYS A 48 4.94 5.53 3.61
N PRO A 49 5.98 6.19 3.06
CA PRO A 49 6.19 6.29 1.62
C PRO A 49 6.12 4.91 0.97
N SER A 50 5.21 4.76 0.02
CA SER A 50 4.96 3.49 -0.64
C SER A 50 4.56 3.71 -2.09
N ILE A 51 4.65 2.67 -2.91
CA ILE A 51 3.85 2.59 -4.13
C ILE A 51 2.50 1.97 -3.80
N GLY A 52 1.47 2.32 -4.56
CA GLY A 52 0.11 1.81 -4.38
C GLY A 52 -0.46 1.16 -5.62
N TRP A 53 -1.24 0.09 -5.45
CA TRP A 53 -2.05 -0.49 -6.52
C TRP A 53 -3.39 -1.03 -6.05
N VAL A 54 -4.32 -1.13 -6.99
CA VAL A 54 -5.60 -1.80 -6.84
C VAL A 54 -5.56 -3.13 -7.59
N GLU A 55 -6.06 -4.18 -6.98
CA GLU A 55 -6.42 -5.41 -7.68
C GLU A 55 -7.95 -5.47 -7.82
N LEU A 56 -8.43 -5.98 -8.95
CA LEU A 56 -9.86 -6.19 -9.22
C LEU A 56 -10.20 -7.68 -9.30
N ALA A 57 -11.34 -8.04 -8.75
CA ALA A 57 -11.91 -9.37 -8.86
C ALA A 57 -13.41 -9.29 -9.24
N PRO A 58 -13.91 -10.19 -10.10
CA PRO A 58 -15.35 -10.37 -10.31
C PRO A 58 -16.06 -10.71 -8.99
N ASP A 59 -17.33 -10.34 -8.92
CA ASP A 59 -18.23 -10.72 -7.83
C ASP A 59 -18.86 -12.11 -8.09
N ASP A 60 -18.01 -13.11 -8.34
CA ASP A 60 -18.38 -14.48 -8.73
C ASP A 60 -18.10 -15.53 -7.64
N GLY A 61 -17.77 -15.08 -6.43
CA GLY A 61 -17.42 -15.95 -5.31
C GLY A 61 -16.02 -16.57 -5.37
N THR A 62 -15.21 -16.29 -6.40
CA THR A 62 -13.84 -16.80 -6.48
C THR A 62 -12.96 -16.23 -5.36
N HIS A 63 -12.09 -17.06 -4.80
CA HIS A 63 -11.16 -16.61 -3.76
C HIS A 63 -10.16 -15.61 -4.35
N TYR A 64 -9.82 -14.58 -3.58
CA TYR A 64 -8.93 -13.52 -4.07
C TYR A 64 -7.52 -14.04 -4.35
N TYR A 65 -7.06 -15.03 -3.57
CA TYR A 65 -5.69 -15.53 -3.55
C TYR A 65 -5.44 -16.76 -4.44
N GLN A 66 -6.48 -17.36 -5.03
CA GLN A 66 -6.32 -18.55 -5.88
C GLN A 66 -5.94 -18.20 -7.33
N THR A 67 -6.09 -16.94 -7.72
CA THR A 67 -5.87 -16.49 -9.09
C THR A 67 -5.20 -15.13 -9.08
N GLU A 68 -4.20 -14.94 -9.93
CA GLU A 68 -3.57 -13.63 -10.11
C GLU A 68 -4.61 -12.61 -10.58
N ARG A 69 -4.65 -11.44 -9.91
CA ARG A 69 -5.57 -10.35 -10.22
C ARG A 69 -4.82 -9.24 -10.95
N PRO A 70 -5.43 -8.59 -11.96
CA PRO A 70 -4.82 -7.45 -12.64
C PRO A 70 -4.47 -6.34 -11.64
N LYS A 71 -3.23 -5.83 -11.71
CA LYS A 71 -2.73 -4.76 -10.83
C LYS A 71 -2.77 -3.42 -11.54
N PHE A 72 -3.50 -2.48 -10.97
CA PHE A 72 -3.61 -1.11 -11.46
C PHE A 72 -2.82 -0.19 -10.52
N PHE A 73 -1.67 0.29 -10.99
CA PHE A 73 -0.78 1.13 -10.18
C PHE A 73 -1.16 2.60 -10.28
N ASN A 74 -0.88 3.34 -9.21
CA ASN A 74 -0.79 4.79 -9.30
C ASN A 74 0.54 5.13 -10.00
N ALA A 75 0.49 5.38 -11.31
CA ALA A 75 1.67 5.62 -12.12
C ALA A 75 1.48 6.83 -13.04
N LYS A 76 2.56 7.58 -13.25
CA LYS A 76 2.62 8.69 -14.20
C LYS A 76 3.77 8.43 -15.17
N ASN A 77 3.48 8.40 -16.46
CA ASN A 77 4.47 8.15 -17.53
C ASN A 77 5.28 6.86 -17.32
N GLY A 78 4.63 5.78 -16.86
CA GLY A 78 5.28 4.49 -16.58
C GLY A 78 6.03 4.41 -15.25
N ILE A 79 6.12 5.51 -14.49
CA ILE A 79 6.78 5.54 -13.19
C ILE A 79 5.74 5.41 -12.08
N LYS A 80 5.89 4.40 -11.22
CA LYS A 80 5.05 4.20 -10.03
C LYS A 80 5.27 5.34 -9.04
N LEU A 81 4.21 6.04 -8.67
CA LEU A 81 4.29 7.17 -7.76
C LEU A 81 4.52 6.67 -6.33
N THR A 82 5.51 7.27 -5.66
CA THR A 82 5.78 7.04 -4.24
C THR A 82 5.06 8.10 -3.42
N SER A 83 4.18 7.68 -2.52
CA SER A 83 3.34 8.57 -1.71
C SER A 83 2.87 7.88 -0.44
N THR A 84 2.38 8.68 0.51
CA THR A 84 1.56 8.20 1.65
C THR A 84 0.06 8.30 1.36
N VAL A 85 -0.32 9.06 0.32
CA VAL A 85 -1.69 9.18 -0.20
C VAL A 85 -1.74 8.60 -1.60
N HIS A 86 -2.53 7.54 -1.78
CA HIS A 86 -2.63 6.80 -3.03
C HIS A 86 -3.93 7.14 -3.74
N SER A 87 -3.86 7.28 -5.06
CA SER A 87 -5.02 7.51 -5.92
C SER A 87 -4.84 6.72 -7.20
N VAL A 88 -5.66 5.70 -7.40
CA VAL A 88 -5.61 4.84 -8.60
C VAL A 88 -6.87 5.05 -9.40
N HIS A 89 -6.69 5.54 -10.62
CA HIS A 89 -7.77 5.71 -11.58
C HIS A 89 -7.95 4.42 -12.39
N LEU A 90 -9.12 3.80 -12.25
CA LEU A 90 -9.53 2.59 -12.96
C LEU A 90 -10.42 3.00 -14.12
N THR A 91 -10.15 2.47 -15.31
CA THR A 91 -10.91 2.72 -16.54
C THR A 91 -11.30 1.42 -17.22
N GLY A 92 -12.22 1.49 -18.18
CA GLY A 92 -12.68 0.32 -18.94
C GLY A 92 -13.54 -0.64 -18.10
N LEU A 93 -14.15 -0.15 -17.03
CA LEU A 93 -15.11 -0.91 -16.23
C LEU A 93 -16.39 -1.14 -17.04
N LYS A 94 -17.01 -2.31 -16.83
CA LYS A 94 -18.30 -2.63 -17.43
C LYS A 94 -19.44 -2.01 -16.60
N PRO A 95 -20.32 -1.20 -17.21
CA PRO A 95 -21.47 -0.63 -16.51
C PRO A 95 -22.37 -1.70 -15.88
N GLY A 96 -22.99 -1.37 -14.75
CA GLY A 96 -23.94 -2.26 -14.05
C GLY A 96 -23.33 -3.55 -13.50
N THR A 97 -22.01 -3.71 -13.52
CA THR A 97 -21.32 -4.92 -13.05
C THR A 97 -20.77 -4.71 -11.64
N ARG A 98 -21.12 -5.59 -10.70
CA ARG A 98 -20.51 -5.61 -9.37
C ARG A 98 -19.11 -6.20 -9.45
N CYS A 99 -18.15 -5.48 -8.87
CA CYS A 99 -16.76 -5.90 -8.76
C CYS A 99 -16.31 -5.80 -7.31
N ARG A 100 -15.39 -6.67 -6.92
CA ARG A 100 -14.64 -6.60 -5.66
C ARG A 100 -13.27 -6.00 -5.94
N TYR A 101 -12.72 -5.28 -4.98
CA TYR A 101 -11.39 -4.70 -5.11
C TYR A 101 -10.59 -4.82 -3.82
N ARG A 102 -9.27 -4.74 -3.96
CA ARG A 102 -8.33 -4.71 -2.83
C ARG A 102 -7.25 -3.70 -3.13
N VAL A 103 -6.84 -2.96 -2.10
CA VAL A 103 -5.77 -1.97 -2.22
C VAL A 103 -4.53 -2.46 -1.49
N TYR A 104 -3.38 -2.13 -2.07
CA TYR A 104 -2.07 -2.54 -1.58
C TYR A 104 -1.15 -1.33 -1.49
N SER A 105 -0.28 -1.31 -0.49
CA SER A 105 0.80 -0.35 -0.34
C SER A 105 2.10 -1.09 -0.07
N GLN A 106 3.07 -0.97 -0.97
CA GLN A 106 4.41 -1.53 -0.78
C GLN A 106 5.38 -0.42 -0.41
N GLU A 107 6.00 -0.54 0.75
CA GLU A 107 6.95 0.44 1.27
C GLU A 107 8.11 0.68 0.30
N VAL A 108 8.53 1.93 0.17
CA VAL A 108 9.73 2.33 -0.57
C VAL A 108 10.78 2.76 0.46
N LEU A 109 11.77 1.90 0.69
CA LEU A 109 12.86 2.12 1.64
C LEU A 109 13.93 3.06 1.06
N SER A 110 14.12 3.01 -0.26
CA SER A 110 15.06 3.87 -0.97
C SER A 110 14.69 3.97 -2.44
N HIS A 111 14.86 5.16 -3.03
CA HIS A 111 14.69 5.40 -4.46
C HIS A 111 15.81 6.34 -4.92
N VAL A 112 16.87 5.77 -5.50
CA VAL A 112 18.05 6.51 -5.98
C VAL A 112 18.28 6.16 -7.44
N GLY A 113 17.94 7.10 -8.34
CA GLY A 113 18.02 6.88 -9.79
C GLY A 113 17.17 5.69 -10.21
N TRP A 114 17.79 4.70 -10.86
CA TRP A 114 17.11 3.47 -11.30
C TRP A 114 16.93 2.43 -10.18
N ARG A 115 17.62 2.59 -9.04
CA ARG A 115 17.61 1.61 -7.95
C ARG A 115 16.51 1.96 -6.95
N VAL A 116 15.51 1.09 -6.89
CA VAL A 116 14.44 1.15 -5.89
C VAL A 116 14.56 -0.04 -4.96
N ILE A 117 14.57 0.23 -3.65
CA ILE A 117 14.53 -0.79 -2.61
C ILE A 117 13.13 -0.78 -2.01
N TYR A 118 12.41 -1.88 -2.20
CA TYR A 118 11.08 -2.06 -1.63
C TYR A 118 11.16 -2.79 -0.29
N GLY A 119 10.26 -2.40 0.62
CA GLY A 119 10.03 -3.08 1.89
C GLY A 119 8.80 -3.98 1.84
N ASN A 120 8.19 -4.15 3.01
CA ASN A 120 6.99 -4.95 3.22
C ASN A 120 5.78 -4.41 2.44
N VAL A 121 4.73 -5.23 2.35
CA VAL A 121 3.46 -4.89 1.69
C VAL A 121 2.32 -4.91 2.70
N ALA A 122 1.60 -3.80 2.80
CA ALA A 122 0.30 -3.73 3.47
C ALA A 122 -0.82 -3.90 2.46
N ALA A 123 -1.91 -4.55 2.86
CA ALA A 123 -3.08 -4.73 2.02
C ALA A 123 -4.36 -4.79 2.86
N THR A 124 -5.48 -4.32 2.33
CA THR A 124 -6.76 -4.42 3.05
C THR A 124 -7.20 -5.88 3.19
N SER A 125 -7.96 -6.19 4.25
CA SER A 125 -8.68 -7.46 4.36
C SER A 125 -9.75 -7.54 3.26
N VAL A 126 -9.94 -8.72 2.66
CA VAL A 126 -11.08 -8.96 1.77
C VAL A 126 -12.33 -9.04 2.66
N TYR A 127 -13.34 -8.22 2.39
CA TYR A 127 -14.63 -8.34 3.09
C TYR A 127 -15.23 -9.72 2.78
N GLY A 128 -15.27 -10.60 3.79
CA GLY A 128 -15.80 -11.96 3.69
C GLY A 128 -14.87 -13.01 4.30
N LYS A 129 -14.81 -13.04 5.65
CA LYS A 129 -14.04 -13.97 6.50
C LYS A 129 -12.52 -13.98 6.29
N GLN A 130 -11.76 -14.01 7.39
CA GLN A 130 -10.35 -14.39 7.32
C GLN A 130 -10.24 -15.85 6.83
N PRO A 131 -9.21 -16.18 6.03
CA PRO A 131 -8.92 -17.56 5.65
C PRO A 131 -8.66 -18.44 6.88
#